data_AF-A0A7W8B5F1-F1
#
_entry.id   AF-A0A7W8B5F1-F1
#
_cell.length_a   1.000
_cell.length_b   1.000
_cell.length_c   1.000
_cell.angle_alpha   90.00
_cell.angle_beta   90.00
_cell.angle_gamma   90.00
#
_symmetry.space_group_name_H-M   'P 1'
#
loop_
_entity.id
_entity.type
_entity.pdbx_description
1 polymer ?
#
loop_
_entity_poly.entity_id
_entity_poly.type
_entity_poly.pdbx_seq_one_letter_code
_entity_poly.pdbx_strand_id
1 'polypeptide(L)'
;MGTPPSAVATLVERTSRYTTIVALPDGLKTEQVTPHLTRNRLNIPPQLRRTLTWNCGREIAEQQAITAETRMPIYLCKPRSPWQRGTNENTNRLLRQYLPKGVDLRTFDQTNLDAIAHELNHCPQDPRLPHSGRGLR
;
A
#
# COMPACT_ATOMS: atom_id res chain seq x y z
N MET A 1 11.76 -19.22 -17.57
CA MET A 1 11.10 -17.91 -17.39
C MET A 1 10.90 -17.73 -15.90
N GLY A 2 11.52 -16.73 -15.28
CA GLY A 2 11.43 -16.53 -13.83
C GLY A 2 10.04 -16.08 -13.41
N THR A 3 9.58 -16.56 -12.27
CA THR A 3 8.36 -16.08 -11.63
C THR A 3 8.45 -14.56 -11.44
N PRO A 4 7.41 -13.79 -11.81
CA PRO A 4 7.41 -12.35 -11.58
C PRO A 4 7.60 -12.04 -10.10
N PRO A 5 8.29 -10.94 -9.75
CA PRO A 5 8.47 -10.55 -8.36
C PRO A 5 7.09 -10.34 -7.70
N SER A 6 6.89 -10.93 -6.52
CA SER A 6 5.69 -10.72 -5.73
C SER A 6 5.69 -9.32 -5.12
N ALA A 7 4.56 -8.62 -5.20
CA ALA A 7 4.45 -7.25 -4.70
C ALA A 7 3.07 -6.95 -4.11
N VAL A 8 3.02 -5.90 -3.28
CA VAL A 8 1.79 -5.27 -2.81
C VAL A 8 1.91 -3.76 -3.02
N ALA A 9 0.81 -3.08 -3.32
CA ALA A 9 0.76 -1.63 -3.32
C ALA A 9 0.44 -1.12 -1.92
N THR A 10 1.19 -0.14 -1.44
CA THR A 10 0.92 0.57 -0.18
C THR A 10 0.49 1.99 -0.49
N LEU A 11 -0.75 2.32 -0.13
CA LEU A 11 -1.36 3.62 -0.35
C LEU A 11 -1.59 4.28 1.01
N VAL A 12 -1.16 5.54 1.14
CA VAL A 12 -1.31 6.30 2.39
C VAL A 12 -1.95 7.66 2.11
N GLU A 13 -3.06 7.96 2.75
CA GLU A 13 -3.67 9.29 2.73
C GLU A 13 -2.77 10.26 3.50
N ARG A 14 -2.41 11.38 2.88
CA ARG A 14 -1.34 12.25 3.36
C ARG A 14 -1.63 12.89 4.73
N THR A 15 -2.90 13.23 4.99
CA THR A 15 -3.29 14.06 6.15
C THR A 15 -3.60 13.23 7.38
N SER A 16 -4.49 12.25 7.22
CA SER A 16 -4.94 11.29 8.23
C SER A 16 -3.97 10.14 8.44
N ARG A 17 -3.02 9.92 7.51
CA ARG A 17 -2.15 8.74 7.44
C ARG A 17 -2.92 7.42 7.29
N TYR A 18 -4.18 7.48 6.88
CA TYR A 18 -4.99 6.30 6.60
C TYR A 18 -4.28 5.42 5.57
N THR A 19 -4.00 4.19 5.94
CA THR A 19 -3.20 3.25 5.15
C THR A 19 -4.10 2.15 4.61
N THR A 20 -3.92 1.80 3.34
CA THR A 20 -4.50 0.61 2.72
C THR A 20 -3.42 -0.12 1.95
N ILE A 21 -3.52 -1.46 1.92
CA ILE A 21 -2.55 -2.35 1.31
C ILE A 21 -3.29 -3.19 0.27
N VAL A 22 -2.79 -3.25 -0.95
CA VAL A 22 -3.47 -3.88 -2.08
C VAL A 22 -2.63 -5.02 -2.61
N ALA A 23 -3.20 -6.21 -2.68
CA ALA A 23 -2.56 -7.37 -3.29
C ALA A 23 -2.38 -7.13 -4.80
N LEU A 24 -1.19 -7.44 -5.32
CA LEU A 24 -0.90 -7.35 -6.76
C LEU A 24 -0.49 -8.74 -7.30
N PRO A 25 -1.41 -9.72 -7.31
CA PRO A 25 -1.11 -11.09 -7.73
C PRO A 25 -0.75 -11.18 -9.22
N ASP A 26 -1.29 -10.28 -10.04
CA ASP A 26 -1.17 -10.32 -11.49
C ASP A 26 0.13 -9.69 -12.00
N GLY A 27 0.78 -8.84 -11.18
CA GLY A 27 2.03 -8.17 -11.51
C GLY A 27 2.00 -6.66 -11.25
N LEU A 28 3.05 -5.99 -11.74
CA LEU A 28 3.33 -4.57 -11.44
C LEU A 28 3.01 -3.60 -12.59
N LYS A 29 2.56 -4.10 -13.74
CA LYS A 29 2.21 -3.24 -14.88
C LYS A 29 0.92 -2.46 -14.58
N THR A 30 0.80 -1.25 -15.12
CA THR A 30 -0.38 -0.39 -14.95
C THR A 30 -1.69 -1.13 -15.19
N GLU A 31 -1.80 -1.87 -16.30
CA GLU A 31 -3.00 -2.64 -16.69
C GLU A 31 -3.42 -3.68 -15.64
N GLN A 32 -2.43 -4.26 -14.95
CA GLN A 32 -2.63 -5.30 -13.94
C GLN A 32 -2.96 -4.70 -12.58
N VAL A 33 -2.35 -3.55 -12.28
CA VAL A 33 -2.48 -2.89 -10.99
C VAL A 33 -3.76 -2.05 -10.88
N THR A 34 -4.17 -1.40 -11.97
CA THR A 34 -5.33 -0.48 -11.99
C THR A 34 -6.63 -1.13 -11.48
N PRO A 35 -7.02 -2.35 -11.93
CA PRO A 35 -8.24 -2.99 -11.44
C PRO A 35 -8.23 -3.23 -9.92
N HIS A 36 -7.07 -3.60 -9.35
CA HIS A 36 -6.95 -3.86 -7.91
C HIS A 36 -7.11 -2.58 -7.09
N LEU A 37 -6.53 -1.48 -7.56
CA LEU A 37 -6.68 -0.17 -6.89
C LEU A 37 -8.10 0.38 -7.01
N THR A 38 -8.72 0.25 -8.17
CA THR A 38 -10.11 0.69 -8.40
C THR A 38 -11.08 -0.05 -7.49
N ARG A 39 -10.87 -1.35 -7.27
CA ARG A 39 -11.62 -2.13 -6.29
C ARG A 39 -11.32 -1.66 -4.86
N ASN A 40 -10.05 -1.54 -4.49
CA ASN A 40 -9.66 -1.14 -3.13
C ASN A 40 -10.18 0.26 -2.75
N ARG A 41 -10.29 1.19 -3.70
CA ARG A 41 -10.90 2.50 -3.47
C ARG A 41 -12.27 2.42 -2.81
N LEU A 42 -13.08 1.41 -3.16
CA LEU A 42 -14.42 1.23 -2.59
C LEU A 42 -14.35 1.03 -1.06
N ASN A 43 -13.25 0.50 -0.56
CA ASN A 43 -13.01 0.24 0.86
C ASN A 43 -12.45 1.47 1.60
N ILE A 44 -12.06 2.53 0.90
CA ILE A 44 -11.62 3.78 1.52
C ILE A 44 -12.86 4.63 1.84
N PRO A 45 -13.04 5.12 3.08
CA PRO A 45 -14.13 6.03 3.41
C PRO A 45 -14.15 7.25 2.49
N PRO A 46 -15.30 7.67 1.93
CA PRO A 46 -15.37 8.79 0.98
C PRO A 46 -14.69 10.07 1.46
N GLN A 47 -14.74 10.35 2.77
CA GLN A 47 -14.12 11.52 3.40
C GLN A 47 -12.59 11.51 3.32
N LEU A 48 -11.99 10.31 3.20
CA LEU A 48 -10.54 10.08 3.12
C LEU A 48 -10.06 9.93 1.67
N ARG A 49 -10.95 9.93 0.67
CA ARG A 49 -10.61 9.80 -0.76
C ARG A 49 -10.04 11.11 -1.35
N ARG A 50 -9.23 11.86 -0.60
CA ARG A 50 -8.69 13.16 -1.02
C ARG A 50 -7.47 13.02 -1.90
N THR A 51 -6.42 12.41 -1.37
CA THR A 51 -5.14 12.21 -2.04
C THR A 51 -4.49 10.95 -1.52
N LEU A 52 -3.86 10.16 -2.37
CA LEU A 52 -3.06 9.01 -1.95
C LEU A 52 -1.60 9.22 -2.31
N THR A 53 -0.72 8.97 -1.35
CA THR A 53 0.72 8.95 -1.58
C THR A 53 1.16 7.53 -1.85
N TRP A 54 1.84 7.34 -2.97
CA TRP A 54 2.33 6.05 -3.40
C TRP A 54 3.86 6.03 -3.39
N ASN A 55 4.45 4.95 -2.85
CA ASN A 55 5.89 4.68 -2.93
C ASN A 55 6.19 3.34 -3.67
N CYS A 56 6.38 3.39 -4.99
CA CYS A 56 6.92 2.30 -5.81
C CYS A 56 7.92 2.90 -6.81
N GLY A 57 9.05 2.21 -7.00
CA GLY A 57 10.07 2.63 -7.97
C GLY A 57 9.60 2.41 -9.40
N ARG A 58 9.98 3.34 -10.29
CA ARG A 58 9.98 3.40 -11.78
C ARG A 58 8.87 2.75 -12.63
N GLU A 59 8.08 1.80 -12.14
CA GLU A 59 7.34 0.84 -12.95
C GLU A 59 5.86 1.19 -13.18
N ILE A 60 5.40 2.34 -12.67
CA ILE A 60 4.09 2.89 -13.02
C ILE A 60 4.31 4.24 -13.71
N ALA A 61 4.55 4.17 -15.01
CA ALA A 61 4.64 5.35 -15.88
C ALA A 61 3.28 6.05 -16.08
N GLU A 62 2.17 5.37 -15.76
CA GLU A 62 0.82 5.79 -16.14
C GLU A 62 -0.09 6.09 -14.93
N GLN A 63 0.42 6.84 -13.95
CA GLN A 63 -0.38 7.34 -12.81
C GLN A 63 -1.65 8.11 -13.24
N GLN A 64 -1.65 8.69 -14.44
CA GLN A 64 -2.79 9.43 -14.98
C GLN A 64 -3.97 8.49 -15.28
N ALA A 65 -3.70 7.31 -15.84
CA ALA A 65 -4.71 6.29 -16.10
C ALA A 65 -5.35 5.81 -14.80
N ILE A 66 -4.51 5.52 -13.79
CA ILE A 66 -4.99 5.12 -12.46
C ILE A 66 -5.81 6.24 -11.82
N THR A 67 -5.37 7.49 -11.91
CA THR A 67 -6.12 8.64 -11.37
C THR A 67 -7.45 8.83 -12.09
N ALA A 68 -7.52 8.61 -13.39
CA ALA A 68 -8.77 8.70 -14.16
C ALA A 68 -9.78 7.62 -13.72
N GLU A 69 -9.32 6.38 -13.56
CA GLU A 69 -10.15 5.24 -13.13
C GLU A 69 -10.58 5.36 -11.66
N THR A 70 -9.63 5.66 -10.78
CA THR A 70 -9.89 5.78 -9.34
C THR A 70 -10.51 7.13 -8.96
N ARG A 71 -10.53 8.14 -9.85
CA ARG A 71 -10.90 9.54 -9.52
C ARG A 71 -10.25 10.06 -8.23
N MET A 72 -9.07 9.56 -7.90
CA MET A 72 -8.33 9.93 -6.70
C MET A 72 -6.96 10.43 -7.13
N PRO A 73 -6.58 11.67 -6.80
CA PRO A 73 -5.24 12.18 -7.04
C PRO A 73 -4.19 11.29 -6.36
N ILE A 74 -3.37 10.62 -7.18
CA ILE A 74 -2.23 9.84 -6.71
C ILE A 74 -0.98 10.70 -6.84
N TYR A 75 -0.25 10.82 -5.73
CA TYR A 75 1.02 11.53 -5.66
C TYR A 75 2.17 10.52 -5.61
N LEU A 76 2.98 10.52 -6.66
CA LEU A 76 4.26 9.82 -6.68
C LEU A 76 5.33 10.66 -5.97
N CYS A 77 6.11 10.01 -5.10
CA CYS A 77 7.27 10.64 -4.48
C CYS A 77 8.30 11.00 -5.56
N LYS A 78 8.75 12.27 -5.60
CA LYS A 78 9.75 12.69 -6.59
C LYS A 78 11.11 12.02 -6.31
N PRO A 79 11.86 11.64 -7.35
CA PRO A 79 13.25 11.23 -7.18
C PRO A 79 14.04 12.30 -6.39
N ARG A 80 14.93 11.86 -5.49
CA ARG A 80 15.76 12.74 -4.63
C ARG A 80 14.97 13.64 -3.66
N SER A 81 13.70 13.34 -3.37
CA SER A 81 12.89 14.07 -2.37
C SER A 81 12.56 13.20 -1.15
N PRO A 82 13.55 12.83 -0.31
CA PRO A 82 13.35 11.94 0.83
C PRO A 82 12.33 12.46 1.85
N TRP A 83 12.21 13.79 2.01
CA TRP A 83 11.22 14.41 2.90
C TRP A 83 9.76 14.12 2.49
N GLN A 84 9.49 13.81 1.22
CA GLN A 84 8.15 13.41 0.75
C GLN A 84 7.82 11.95 1.11
N ARG A 85 8.84 11.16 1.46
CA ARG A 85 8.71 9.73 1.73
C ARG A 85 8.59 9.41 3.20
N GLY A 86 8.77 10.37 4.11
CA GLY A 86 8.85 10.11 5.55
C GLY A 86 7.69 9.29 6.12
N THR A 87 6.44 9.64 5.77
CA THR A 87 5.26 8.86 6.18
C THR A 87 5.30 7.45 5.58
N ASN A 88 5.55 7.31 4.28
CA ASN A 88 5.58 6.01 3.62
C ASN A 88 6.76 5.14 4.10
N GLU A 89 7.90 5.71 4.46
CA GLU A 89 9.04 4.97 5.00
C GLU A 89 8.75 4.47 6.41
N ASN A 90 8.07 5.28 7.22
CA ASN A 90 7.59 4.83 8.53
C ASN A 90 6.55 3.71 8.38
N THR A 91 5.55 3.89 7.52
CA THR A 91 4.53 2.87 7.25
C THR A 91 5.16 1.59 6.70
N ASN A 92 6.08 1.68 5.73
CA ASN A 92 6.76 0.51 5.17
C ASN A 92 7.64 -0.20 6.22
N ARG A 93 8.22 0.54 7.17
CA ARG A 93 8.97 -0.05 8.29
C ARG A 93 8.05 -0.84 9.23
N LEU A 94 6.85 -0.32 9.52
CA LEU A 94 5.84 -1.05 10.30
C LEU A 94 5.33 -2.28 9.53
N LEU A 95 5.03 -2.13 8.24
CA LEU A 95 4.60 -3.23 7.38
C LEU A 95 5.61 -4.37 7.32
N ARG A 96 6.91 -4.10 7.43
CA ARG A 96 7.95 -5.15 7.46
C ARG A 96 7.88 -6.06 8.69
N GLN A 97 7.14 -5.69 9.73
CA GLN A 97 6.85 -6.57 10.85
C GLN A 97 5.80 -7.65 10.48
N TYR A 98 4.92 -7.35 9.52
CA TYR A 98 3.87 -8.25 9.02
C TYR A 98 4.25 -8.94 7.70
N LEU A 99 5.01 -8.25 6.85
CA LEU A 99 5.43 -8.66 5.52
C LEU A 99 6.97 -8.71 5.47
N PRO A 100 7.59 -9.78 6.00
CA PRO A 100 9.04 -9.89 6.05
C PRO A 100 9.66 -9.92 4.64
N LYS A 101 10.89 -9.41 4.53
CA LYS A 101 11.63 -9.49 3.26
C LYS A 101 11.88 -10.94 2.87
N GLY A 102 11.79 -11.23 1.58
CA GLY A 102 12.08 -12.55 1.02
C GLY A 102 10.93 -13.55 1.12
N VAL A 103 9.80 -13.15 1.73
CA VAL A 103 8.56 -13.92 1.67
C VAL A 103 7.86 -13.62 0.35
N ASP A 104 7.29 -14.68 -0.23
CA ASP A 104 6.40 -14.54 -1.38
C ASP A 104 5.11 -13.83 -0.95
N LEU A 105 4.97 -12.57 -1.37
CA LEU A 105 3.83 -11.74 -0.99
C LEU A 105 2.50 -12.24 -1.57
N ARG A 106 2.52 -13.18 -2.52
CA ARG A 106 1.31 -13.83 -3.06
C ARG A 106 0.65 -14.76 -2.06
N THR A 107 1.35 -15.13 -0.99
CA THR A 107 0.78 -15.92 0.11
C THR A 107 -0.18 -15.12 0.99
N PHE A 108 -0.16 -13.78 0.88
CA PHE A 108 -1.10 -12.90 1.57
C PHE A 108 -2.24 -12.56 0.63
N ASP A 109 -3.45 -12.98 1.00
CA ASP A 109 -4.64 -12.56 0.28
C ASP A 109 -5.05 -11.13 0.68
N GLN A 110 -6.01 -10.55 -0.06
CA GLN A 110 -6.48 -9.20 0.23
C GLN A 110 -7.07 -9.09 1.65
N THR A 111 -7.65 -10.16 2.20
CA THR A 111 -8.22 -10.18 3.56
C THR A 111 -7.14 -10.06 4.64
N ASN A 112 -6.02 -10.77 4.47
CA ASN A 112 -4.86 -10.65 5.36
C ASN A 112 -4.29 -9.23 5.32
N LEU A 113 -4.17 -8.65 4.13
CA LEU A 113 -3.68 -7.30 3.94
C LEU A 113 -4.64 -6.25 4.53
N ASP A 114 -5.95 -6.43 4.38
CA ASP A 114 -6.97 -5.56 4.98
C ASP A 114 -6.94 -5.63 6.51
N ALA A 115 -6.70 -6.81 7.09
CA ALA A 115 -6.53 -6.98 8.54
C ALA A 115 -5.29 -6.22 9.06
N ILE A 116 -4.16 -6.33 8.36
CA ILE A 116 -2.93 -5.59 8.69
C ILE A 116 -3.19 -4.07 8.58
N ALA A 117 -3.82 -3.62 7.50
CA ALA A 117 -4.16 -2.21 7.30
C ALA A 117 -5.11 -1.69 8.40
N HIS A 118 -6.11 -2.50 8.78
CA HIS A 118 -7.01 -2.19 9.87
C HIS A 118 -6.27 -2.02 11.19
N GLU A 119 -5.36 -2.95 11.55
CA GLU A 119 -4.55 -2.83 12.76
C GLU A 119 -3.69 -1.56 12.76
N LEU A 120 -3.04 -1.24 11.63
CA LEU A 120 -2.25 -0.02 11.49
C LEU A 120 -3.07 1.28 11.61
N ASN A 121 -4.32 1.26 11.17
CA ASN A 121 -5.21 2.42 11.23
C ASN A 121 -5.83 2.64 12.62
N HIS A 122 -5.90 1.60 13.46
CA HIS A 122 -6.56 1.66 14.78
C HIS A 122 -5.60 1.60 15.97
N CYS A 123 -4.35 1.17 15.75
CA CYS A 123 -3.32 1.16 16.78
C CYS A 123 -2.57 2.50 16.78
N PRO A 124 -2.37 3.18 17.94
CA PRO A 124 -1.46 4.32 18.01
C PRO A 124 -0.07 3.89 17.52
N GLN A 125 0.49 4.65 16.57
CA GLN A 125 1.77 4.35 15.90
C GLN A 125 2.98 4.50 16.86
N ASP A 126 3.06 3.72 17.94
CA ASP A 126 4.28 3.62 18.76
C ASP A 126 5.20 2.55 18.16
N PRO A 127 6.36 2.94 17.58
CA PRO A 127 7.31 1.99 17.01
C PRO A 127 8.02 1.10 18.04
N ARG A 128 7.73 1.24 19.34
CA ARG A 128 8.38 0.51 20.44
C ARG A 128 7.50 -0.57 21.08
N LEU A 129 6.22 -0.66 20.71
CA LEU A 129 5.34 -1.69 21.24
C LEU A 129 5.38 -2.90 20.30
N PRO A 130 5.71 -4.12 20.79
CA PRO A 130 5.47 -5.31 20.00
C PRO A 130 3.96 -5.40 19.76
N HIS A 131 3.56 -5.59 18.50
CA HIS A 131 2.19 -6.00 18.18
C HIS A 131 1.99 -7.36 18.82
N SER A 132 1.44 -7.35 20.03
CA SER A 132 1.22 -8.55 20.83
C SER A 132 0.18 -9.41 20.12
N GLY A 133 0.68 -10.43 19.43
CA GLY A 133 0.02 -11.71 19.20
C GLY A 133 -1.40 -11.64 18.67
N ARG A 134 -1.55 -11.76 17.35
CA ARG A 134 -2.62 -12.58 16.79
C ARG A 134 -2.10 -13.18 15.49
N GLY A 135 -1.68 -14.44 15.58
CA GLY A 135 -1.35 -15.22 14.40
C GLY A 135 -2.53 -15.23 13.45
N LEU A 136 -2.29 -14.79 12.22
CA LEU A 136 -3.08 -15.19 11.08
C LEU A 136 -3.05 -16.73 11.05
N ARG A 137 -4.14 -17.34 11.50
CA ARG A 137 -4.46 -18.76 11.32
C ARG A 137 -5.54 -18.86 10.26
#